data_AF-A0A7H9BHS9-F1
#
_entry.id   AF-A0A7H9BHS9-F1
#
_cell.length_a   1.000
_cell.length_b   1.000
_cell.length_c   1.000
_cell.angle_alpha   90.00
_cell.angle_beta   90.00
_cell.angle_gamma   90.00
#
_symmetry.space_group_name_H-M   'P 1'
#
loop_
_entity.id
_entity.type
_entity.pdbx_description
1 polymer ?
#
loop_
_entity_poly.entity_id
_entity_poly.type
_entity_poly.pdbx_seq_one_letter_code
_entity_poly.pdbx_strand_id
1 'polypeptide(L)'
;MEAETMEGLSAVTSQLIELEHKIHTGNANAAIEPLKKILNAHKHVHEISAQALYLLGWVQWAKNQYSDAEKTIRAALKLMSNEHPAYFPALLKKASIETSQNHFFKGLHTWLFILDHADSNQHPNIISEAYLGIGSYFKVKESAELAETCFQYAYDFSKQGQNHEAQVKCGIYLLSVYCSTNKYTEAQKTIDECWPILKLLNEADPVLFADMHHYSGMTLASQNNFEQAIESIHRAQRINEENQFLWGQTQNRIQLAKIYAKQNKYHVAITQLESAVLISSIFDHGVIQQEICGIIREIHKSNHNYAAALSAHEAYHHLAIKNRAFFNDDSKKKNGTRLKTLENRLEVIQKKQTESKLKSTIDYLEQKIISLTTDHSKDSLTGAPNQLYFLHNQNKPNSKKNSESINLLINIRNLFDINVIHGRHLGDEVICAVYQALTLHFKHEETSIIRYYGQQFLVLNATPSSITKIHQISLIIERLKTNKQAKIELAIHRIGIKYKKNHEPIITTIELLWQFPAGEKS
;
A
#
# COMPACT_ATOMS: atom_id res chain seq x y z
N MET A 1 -35.04 46.80 -2.46
CA MET A 1 -33.67 47.36 -2.48
C MET A 1 -32.60 46.43 -1.88
N GLU A 2 -32.62 46.04 -0.60
CA GLU A 2 -31.65 45.04 -0.08
C GLU A 2 -31.93 43.60 -0.57
N ALA A 3 -33.20 43.23 -0.78
CA ALA A 3 -33.57 41.93 -1.34
C ALA A 3 -33.21 41.79 -2.84
N GLU A 4 -33.40 42.85 -3.64
CA GLU A 4 -33.07 42.87 -5.08
C GLU A 4 -31.56 42.84 -5.34
N THR A 5 -30.75 43.37 -4.42
CA THR A 5 -29.28 43.31 -4.51
C THR A 5 -28.75 41.92 -4.14
N MET A 6 -29.38 41.24 -3.18
CA MET A 6 -29.05 39.85 -2.80
C MET A 6 -29.44 38.83 -3.88
N GLU A 7 -30.61 38.98 -4.51
CA GLU A 7 -31.01 38.12 -5.65
C GLU A 7 -30.09 38.30 -6.86
N GLY A 8 -29.69 39.54 -7.16
CA GLY A 8 -28.73 39.84 -8.23
C GLY A 8 -27.35 39.23 -7.99
N LEU A 9 -26.85 39.27 -6.75
CA LEU A 9 -25.57 38.65 -6.38
C LEU A 9 -25.62 37.12 -6.50
N SER A 10 -26.70 36.49 -6.02
CA SER A 10 -26.90 35.04 -6.14
C SER A 10 -26.93 34.57 -7.60
N ALA A 11 -27.57 35.33 -8.48
CA ALA A 11 -27.61 35.05 -9.92
C ALA A 11 -26.20 35.11 -10.56
N VAL A 12 -25.38 36.10 -10.20
CA VAL A 12 -24.01 36.22 -10.72
C VAL A 12 -23.10 35.12 -10.20
N THR A 13 -23.24 34.73 -8.93
CA THR A 13 -22.50 33.59 -8.36
C THR A 13 -22.86 32.29 -9.09
N SER A 14 -24.15 32.06 -9.39
CA SER A 14 -24.59 30.90 -10.17
C SER A 14 -23.99 30.90 -11.59
N GLN A 15 -23.93 32.07 -12.24
CA GLN A 15 -23.27 32.20 -13.54
C GLN A 15 -21.77 31.89 -13.47
N LEU A 16 -21.07 32.30 -12.41
CA LEU A 16 -19.66 31.99 -12.22
C LEU A 16 -19.41 30.48 -12.05
N ILE A 17 -20.29 29.77 -11.34
CA ILE A 17 -20.23 28.30 -11.20
C ILE A 17 -20.42 27.62 -12.56
N GLU A 18 -21.37 28.08 -13.36
CA GLU A 18 -21.59 27.55 -14.71
C GLU A 18 -20.37 27.77 -15.62
N LEU A 19 -19.75 28.96 -15.53
CA LEU A 19 -18.53 29.28 -16.26
C LEU A 19 -17.35 28.42 -15.80
N GLU A 20 -17.22 28.18 -14.50
CA GLU A 20 -16.20 27.28 -13.95
C GLU A 20 -16.36 25.85 -14.47
N HIS A 21 -17.59 25.33 -14.53
CA HIS A 21 -17.87 24.01 -15.11
C HIS A 21 -17.54 23.96 -16.61
N LYS A 22 -17.84 25.02 -17.37
CA LYS A 22 -17.44 25.14 -18.79
C LYS A 22 -15.93 25.15 -19.00
N ILE A 23 -15.19 25.75 -18.07
CA ILE A 23 -13.72 25.75 -18.10
C ILE A 23 -13.19 24.33 -17.82
N HIS A 24 -13.76 23.62 -16.84
CA HIS A 24 -13.40 22.23 -16.53
C HIS A 24 -13.65 21.30 -17.71
N THR A 25 -14.77 21.46 -18.42
CA THR A 25 -15.16 20.63 -19.58
C THR A 25 -14.46 21.03 -20.89
N GLY A 26 -13.42 21.85 -20.83
CA GLY A 26 -12.59 22.21 -21.99
C GLY A 26 -13.15 23.32 -22.87
N ASN A 27 -14.30 23.91 -22.55
CA ASN A 27 -14.89 25.04 -23.29
C ASN A 27 -14.46 26.41 -22.73
N ALA A 28 -13.17 26.55 -22.43
CA ALA A 28 -12.60 27.73 -21.80
C ALA A 28 -12.76 29.02 -22.64
N ASN A 29 -12.79 28.91 -23.97
CA ASN A 29 -12.94 30.08 -24.86
C ASN A 29 -14.30 30.75 -24.72
N ALA A 30 -15.38 29.97 -24.52
CA ALA A 30 -16.72 30.51 -24.35
C ALA A 30 -16.88 31.31 -23.04
N ALA A 31 -15.99 31.09 -22.07
CA ALA A 31 -16.05 31.77 -20.77
C ALA A 31 -15.43 33.18 -20.76
N ILE A 32 -14.59 33.55 -21.74
CA ILE A 32 -13.82 34.81 -21.72
C ILE A 32 -14.71 36.05 -21.71
N GLU A 33 -15.60 36.18 -22.69
CA GLU A 33 -16.44 37.37 -22.84
C GLU A 33 -17.46 37.52 -21.71
N PRO A 34 -18.14 36.44 -21.26
CA PRO A 34 -18.94 36.48 -20.03
C PRO A 34 -18.16 36.96 -18.80
N LEU A 35 -16.96 36.42 -18.56
CA LEU A 35 -16.13 36.80 -17.41
C LEU A 35 -15.73 38.29 -17.45
N LYS A 36 -15.35 38.81 -18.63
CA LYS A 36 -15.05 40.24 -18.79
C LYS A 36 -16.26 41.13 -18.52
N LYS A 37 -17.46 40.73 -18.96
CA LYS A 37 -18.70 41.46 -18.68
C LYS A 37 -18.99 41.51 -17.18
N ILE A 38 -18.86 40.38 -16.49
CA ILE A 38 -19.05 40.30 -15.03
C ILE A 38 -18.02 41.20 -14.31
N LEU A 39 -16.76 41.16 -14.71
CA LEU A 39 -15.71 42.01 -14.14
C LEU A 39 -15.98 43.51 -14.31
N ASN A 40 -16.49 43.92 -15.47
CA ASN A 40 -16.84 45.33 -15.72
C ASN A 40 -18.06 45.77 -14.91
N ALA A 41 -19.08 44.91 -14.80
CA ALA A 41 -20.32 45.22 -14.08
C ALA A 41 -20.15 45.22 -12.55
N HIS A 42 -19.29 44.35 -12.00
CA HIS A 42 -19.16 44.11 -10.57
C HIS A 42 -17.79 44.47 -9.99
N LYS A 43 -17.06 45.42 -10.62
CA LYS A 43 -15.70 45.82 -10.24
C LYS A 43 -15.54 46.22 -8.76
N HIS A 44 -16.61 46.70 -8.13
CA HIS A 44 -16.62 47.13 -6.72
C HIS A 44 -16.99 46.02 -5.73
N VAL A 45 -17.46 44.88 -6.22
CA VAL A 45 -17.77 43.70 -5.38
C VAL A 45 -16.54 42.80 -5.37
N HIS A 46 -15.77 42.87 -4.28
CA HIS A 46 -14.47 42.19 -4.18
C HIS A 46 -14.57 40.68 -4.37
N GLU A 47 -15.56 40.02 -3.80
CA GLU A 47 -15.75 38.56 -3.89
C GLU A 47 -16.01 38.08 -5.32
N ILE A 48 -17.00 38.69 -6.00
CA ILE A 48 -17.34 38.39 -7.40
C ILE A 48 -16.15 38.72 -8.32
N SER A 49 -15.51 39.87 -8.11
CA SER A 49 -14.34 40.28 -8.89
C SER A 49 -13.17 39.31 -8.70
N ALA A 50 -12.93 38.85 -7.47
CA ALA A 50 -11.89 37.88 -7.16
C ALA A 50 -12.14 36.54 -7.87
N GLN A 51 -13.35 35.99 -7.77
CA GLN A 51 -13.73 34.74 -8.43
C GLN A 51 -13.63 34.86 -9.96
N ALA A 52 -14.14 35.95 -10.54
CA ALA A 52 -14.10 36.15 -11.98
C ALA A 52 -12.65 36.34 -12.51
N LEU A 53 -11.78 37.03 -11.75
CA LEU A 53 -10.34 37.12 -12.07
C LEU A 53 -9.66 35.77 -11.96
N TYR A 54 -9.98 34.95 -10.95
CA TYR A 54 -9.46 33.60 -10.82
C TYR A 54 -9.79 32.75 -12.06
N LEU A 55 -11.06 32.69 -12.45
CA LEU A 55 -11.51 31.94 -13.62
C LEU A 55 -10.89 32.48 -14.92
N LEU A 56 -10.78 33.80 -15.07
CA LEU A 56 -10.13 34.41 -16.24
C LEU A 56 -8.64 34.05 -16.32
N GLY A 57 -7.94 34.07 -15.18
CA GLY A 57 -6.54 33.67 -15.10
C GLY A 57 -6.34 32.20 -15.47
N TRP A 58 -7.29 31.32 -15.10
CA TRP A 58 -7.28 29.93 -15.54
C TRP A 58 -7.46 29.82 -17.06
N VAL A 59 -8.45 30.50 -17.64
CA VAL A 59 -8.64 30.47 -19.10
C VAL A 59 -7.40 30.96 -19.85
N GLN A 60 -6.75 32.03 -19.37
CA GLN A 60 -5.51 32.54 -19.95
C GLN A 60 -4.38 31.50 -19.88
N TRP A 61 -4.24 30.79 -18.76
CA TRP A 61 -3.27 29.70 -18.63
C TRP A 61 -3.56 28.57 -19.63
N ALA A 62 -4.82 28.17 -19.78
CA ALA A 62 -5.22 27.12 -20.74
C ALA A 62 -4.92 27.50 -22.21
N LYS A 63 -4.83 28.81 -22.51
CA LYS A 63 -4.44 29.35 -23.82
C LYS A 63 -2.95 29.62 -23.97
N ASN A 64 -2.14 29.13 -23.03
CA ASN A 64 -0.69 29.37 -22.96
C ASN A 64 -0.30 30.86 -22.82
N GLN A 65 -1.23 31.72 -22.37
CA GLN A 65 -1.00 33.15 -22.12
C GLN A 65 -0.44 33.35 -20.71
N TYR A 66 0.67 32.69 -20.39
CA TYR A 66 1.14 32.55 -19.00
C TYR A 66 1.47 33.88 -18.32
N SER A 67 2.00 34.87 -19.05
CA SER A 67 2.33 36.18 -18.45
C SER A 67 1.07 36.95 -18.03
N ASP A 68 0.00 36.89 -18.82
CA ASP A 68 -1.25 37.56 -18.50
C ASP A 68 -2.00 36.79 -17.41
N ALA A 69 -2.01 35.45 -17.48
CA ALA A 69 -2.55 34.59 -16.43
C ALA A 69 -1.93 34.91 -15.06
N GLU A 70 -0.61 35.09 -14.99
CA GLU A 70 0.09 35.43 -13.76
C GLU A 70 -0.36 36.79 -13.19
N LYS A 71 -0.51 37.82 -14.03
CA LYS A 71 -1.00 39.13 -13.61
C LYS A 71 -2.44 39.03 -13.08
N THR A 72 -3.30 38.32 -13.79
CA THR A 72 -4.72 38.16 -13.45
C THR A 72 -4.90 37.37 -12.16
N ILE A 73 -4.21 36.25 -11.98
CA ILE A 73 -4.26 35.46 -10.73
C ILE A 73 -3.70 36.23 -9.54
N ARG A 74 -2.61 37.00 -9.72
CA ARG A 74 -2.11 37.89 -8.66
C ARG A 74 -3.12 38.96 -8.28
N ALA A 75 -3.87 39.50 -9.24
CA ALA A 75 -4.93 40.45 -8.97
C ALA A 75 -6.09 39.79 -8.20
N ALA A 76 -6.49 38.57 -8.58
CA ALA A 76 -7.49 37.78 -7.86
C ALA A 76 -7.09 37.55 -6.39
N LEU A 77 -5.88 37.04 -6.15
CA LEU A 77 -5.37 36.74 -4.81
C LEU A 77 -5.26 37.97 -3.90
N LYS A 78 -5.06 39.18 -4.46
CA LYS A 78 -5.05 40.43 -3.66
C LYS A 78 -6.44 40.81 -3.14
N LEU A 79 -7.49 40.36 -3.81
CA LEU A 79 -8.88 40.63 -3.43
C LEU A 79 -9.47 39.53 -2.54
N MET A 80 -8.81 38.37 -2.44
CA MET A 80 -9.26 37.24 -1.63
C MET A 80 -8.72 37.33 -0.21
N SER A 81 -9.56 37.04 0.78
CA SER A 81 -9.11 36.65 2.11
C SER A 81 -8.69 35.18 2.11
N ASN A 82 -7.96 34.75 3.14
CA ASN A 82 -7.57 33.34 3.30
C ASN A 82 -8.79 32.41 3.49
N GLU A 83 -9.92 32.95 3.92
CA GLU A 83 -11.19 32.23 4.12
C GLU A 83 -12.02 32.12 2.83
N HIS A 84 -11.63 32.84 1.77
CA HIS A 84 -12.34 32.79 0.49
C HIS A 84 -12.24 31.38 -0.13
N PRO A 85 -13.35 30.75 -0.56
CA PRO A 85 -13.34 29.36 -1.06
C PRO A 85 -12.34 29.10 -2.21
N ALA A 86 -12.18 30.08 -3.10
CA ALA A 86 -11.24 29.99 -4.22
C ALA A 86 -9.78 30.41 -3.90
N TYR A 87 -9.46 30.76 -2.65
CA TYR A 87 -8.11 31.21 -2.29
C TYR A 87 -7.05 30.14 -2.55
N PHE A 88 -7.24 28.93 -2.00
CA PHE A 88 -6.33 27.82 -2.23
C PHE A 88 -6.33 27.31 -3.69
N PRO A 89 -7.49 27.15 -4.37
CA PRO A 89 -7.52 26.90 -5.81
C PRO A 89 -6.73 27.93 -6.64
N ALA A 90 -6.84 29.22 -6.32
CA ALA A 90 -6.09 30.27 -6.99
C ALA A 90 -4.59 30.17 -6.73
N LEU A 91 -4.16 29.77 -5.52
CA LEU A 91 -2.75 29.48 -5.22
C LEU A 91 -2.23 28.26 -6.00
N LEU A 92 -3.00 27.18 -6.14
CA LEU A 92 -2.64 26.04 -6.98
C LEU A 92 -2.46 26.46 -8.45
N LYS A 93 -3.39 27.30 -8.94
CA LYS A 93 -3.31 27.83 -10.31
C LYS A 93 -2.08 28.72 -10.49
N LYS A 94 -1.79 29.59 -9.51
CA LYS A 94 -0.58 30.41 -9.49
C LYS A 94 0.68 29.53 -9.59
N ALA A 95 0.77 28.48 -8.78
CA ALA A 95 1.90 27.57 -8.82
C ALA A 95 2.06 26.89 -10.19
N SER A 96 0.94 26.47 -10.79
CA SER A 96 0.91 25.88 -12.15
C SER A 96 1.35 26.86 -13.23
N ILE A 97 0.97 28.14 -13.13
CA ILE A 97 1.43 29.19 -14.04
C ILE A 97 2.93 29.43 -13.87
N GLU A 98 3.41 29.52 -12.62
CA GLU A 98 4.83 29.73 -12.31
C GLU A 98 5.69 28.59 -12.90
N THR A 99 5.26 27.33 -12.76
CA THR A 99 5.99 26.20 -13.35
C THR A 99 5.91 26.18 -14.88
N SER A 100 4.78 26.55 -15.46
CA SER A 100 4.62 26.65 -16.93
C SER A 100 5.53 27.72 -17.55
N GLN A 101 5.90 28.74 -16.79
CA GLN A 101 6.88 29.77 -17.19
C GLN A 101 8.34 29.37 -16.88
N ASN A 102 8.61 28.10 -16.56
CA ASN A 102 9.93 27.63 -16.14
C ASN A 102 10.41 28.19 -14.78
N HIS A 103 9.54 28.88 -14.02
CA HIS A 103 9.84 29.39 -12.67
C HIS A 103 9.55 28.34 -11.59
N PHE A 104 10.12 27.13 -11.73
CA PHE A 104 9.82 25.97 -10.88
C PHE A 104 9.94 26.23 -9.37
N PHE A 105 10.95 27.01 -8.95
CA PHE A 105 11.13 27.31 -7.52
C PHE A 105 10.03 28.19 -6.93
N LYS A 106 9.44 29.10 -7.73
CA LYS A 106 8.30 29.90 -7.27
C LYS A 106 7.07 29.01 -7.11
N GLY A 107 6.82 28.13 -8.09
CA GLY A 107 5.74 27.14 -8.01
C GLY A 107 5.89 26.22 -6.80
N LEU A 108 7.09 25.70 -6.56
CA LEU A 108 7.42 24.90 -5.38
C LEU A 108 7.13 25.64 -4.08
N HIS A 109 7.54 26.90 -3.99
CA HIS A 109 7.25 27.73 -2.81
C HIS A 109 5.74 27.92 -2.60
N THR A 110 5.00 28.14 -3.69
CA THR A 110 3.54 28.30 -3.62
C THR A 110 2.87 26.99 -3.16
N TRP A 111 3.28 25.81 -3.65
CA TRP A 111 2.76 24.53 -3.16
C TRP A 111 3.10 24.26 -1.69
N LEU A 112 4.32 24.56 -1.27
CA LEU A 112 4.72 24.44 0.14
C LEU A 112 3.88 25.33 1.05
N PHE A 113 3.65 26.58 0.63
CA PHE A 113 2.78 27.49 1.35
C PHE A 113 1.37 26.92 1.51
N ILE A 114 0.82 26.30 0.45
CA ILE A 114 -0.49 25.63 0.52
C ILE A 114 -0.46 24.51 1.55
N LEU A 115 0.55 23.64 1.54
CA LEU A 115 0.69 22.54 2.51
C LEU A 115 0.82 23.02 3.96
N ASP A 116 1.34 24.23 4.19
CA ASP A 116 1.48 24.81 5.53
C ASP A 116 0.19 25.42 6.09
N HIS A 117 -0.73 25.83 5.22
CA HIS A 117 -1.90 26.64 5.60
C HIS A 117 -3.24 25.96 5.33
N ALA A 118 -3.30 25.00 4.39
CA ALA A 118 -4.52 24.26 4.12
C ALA A 118 -4.75 23.19 5.20
N ASP A 119 -5.94 23.17 5.79
CA ASP A 119 -6.35 22.10 6.71
C ASP A 119 -6.60 20.80 5.93
N SER A 120 -5.95 19.72 6.36
CA SER A 120 -6.04 18.41 5.73
C SER A 120 -7.42 17.77 5.76
N ASN A 121 -8.23 18.07 6.76
CA ASN A 121 -9.59 17.56 6.87
C ASN A 121 -10.58 18.35 6.00
N GLN A 122 -10.33 19.65 5.83
CA GLN A 122 -11.23 20.53 5.08
C GLN A 122 -10.87 20.60 3.58
N HIS A 123 -9.58 20.46 3.24
CA HIS A 123 -9.08 20.69 1.88
C HIS A 123 -8.22 19.53 1.33
N PRO A 124 -8.65 18.26 1.43
CA PRO A 124 -7.85 17.11 0.98
C PRO A 124 -7.49 17.17 -0.51
N ASN A 125 -8.40 17.63 -1.37
CA ASN A 125 -8.14 17.75 -2.82
C ASN A 125 -7.09 18.82 -3.14
N ILE A 126 -7.04 19.91 -2.37
CA ILE A 126 -6.04 20.98 -2.53
C ILE A 126 -4.66 20.46 -2.16
N ILE A 127 -4.57 19.75 -1.04
CA ILE A 127 -3.33 19.15 -0.56
C ILE A 127 -2.84 18.08 -1.56
N SER A 128 -3.76 17.29 -2.10
CA SER A 128 -3.48 16.30 -3.14
C SER A 128 -2.79 16.92 -4.36
N GLU A 129 -3.38 17.98 -4.93
CA GLU A 129 -2.80 18.70 -6.07
C GLU A 129 -1.46 19.37 -5.75
N ALA A 130 -1.29 19.90 -4.53
CA ALA A 130 0.00 20.45 -4.11
C ALA A 130 1.09 19.38 -4.08
N TYR A 131 0.79 18.19 -3.55
CA TYR A 131 1.72 17.05 -3.59
C TYR A 131 1.99 16.55 -5.01
N LEU A 132 1.01 16.54 -5.92
CA LEU A 132 1.25 16.23 -7.34
C LEU A 132 2.25 17.18 -7.99
N GLY A 133 2.11 18.49 -7.74
CA GLY A 133 3.03 19.50 -8.24
C GLY A 133 4.46 19.28 -7.73
N ILE A 134 4.60 19.05 -6.42
CA ILE A 134 5.90 18.78 -5.79
C ILE A 134 6.51 17.47 -6.30
N GLY A 135 5.72 16.40 -6.41
CA GLY A 135 6.21 15.12 -6.93
C GLY A 135 6.68 15.23 -8.38
N SER A 136 5.99 16.02 -9.20
CA SER A 136 6.38 16.30 -10.58
C SER A 136 7.73 17.03 -10.65
N TYR A 137 7.97 17.97 -9.72
CA TYR A 137 9.28 18.61 -9.58
C TYR A 137 10.39 17.59 -9.26
N PHE A 138 10.18 16.69 -8.29
CA PHE A 138 11.18 15.68 -7.94
C PHE A 138 11.40 14.65 -9.05
N LYS A 139 10.36 14.32 -9.82
CA LYS A 139 10.48 13.47 -11.01
C LYS A 139 11.40 14.10 -12.05
N VAL A 140 11.26 15.40 -12.33
CA VAL A 140 12.16 16.15 -13.23
C VAL A 140 13.59 16.25 -12.67
N LYS A 141 13.76 16.23 -11.35
CA LYS A 141 15.07 16.17 -10.69
C LYS A 141 15.64 14.75 -10.56
N GLU A 142 15.03 13.76 -11.21
CA GLU A 142 15.45 12.35 -11.19
C GLU A 142 15.52 11.75 -9.77
N SER A 143 14.78 12.34 -8.82
CA SER A 143 14.68 11.87 -7.43
C SER A 143 13.44 10.99 -7.27
N ALA A 144 13.48 9.80 -7.85
CA ALA A 144 12.32 8.92 -7.98
C ALA A 144 11.65 8.55 -6.64
N GLU A 145 12.43 8.33 -5.58
CA GLU A 145 11.92 7.99 -4.25
C GLU A 145 11.08 9.11 -3.62
N LEU A 146 11.54 10.36 -3.75
CA LEU A 146 10.80 11.52 -3.26
C LEU A 146 9.56 11.78 -4.12
N ALA A 147 9.66 11.61 -5.44
CA ALA A 147 8.52 11.74 -6.34
C ALA A 147 7.42 10.71 -6.01
N GLU A 148 7.79 9.44 -5.84
CA GLU A 148 6.90 8.36 -5.42
C GLU A 148 6.19 8.70 -4.12
N THR A 149 6.96 9.17 -3.12
CA THR A 149 6.40 9.57 -1.83
C THR A 149 5.35 10.65 -2.00
N CYS A 150 5.68 11.75 -2.69
CA CYS A 150 4.73 12.83 -2.95
C CYS A 150 3.47 12.34 -3.67
N PHE A 151 3.62 11.51 -4.71
CA PHE A 151 2.46 10.97 -5.42
C PHE A 151 1.62 10.02 -4.57
N GLN A 152 2.23 9.27 -3.66
CA GLN A 152 1.49 8.44 -2.72
C GLN A 152 0.65 9.30 -1.76
N TYR A 153 1.21 10.40 -1.24
CA TYR A 153 0.41 11.36 -0.44
C TYR A 153 -0.70 11.99 -1.26
N ALA A 154 -0.42 12.39 -2.49
CA ALA A 154 -1.44 12.93 -3.37
C ALA A 154 -2.60 11.94 -3.55
N TYR A 155 -2.28 10.67 -3.78
CA TYR A 155 -3.26 9.59 -3.92
C TYR A 155 -4.05 9.36 -2.63
N ASP A 156 -3.39 9.28 -1.47
CA ASP A 156 -4.05 9.07 -0.18
C ASP A 156 -5.00 10.22 0.18
N PHE A 157 -4.60 11.47 -0.06
CA PHE A 157 -5.46 12.64 0.16
C PHE A 157 -6.62 12.71 -0.84
N SER A 158 -6.40 12.33 -2.10
CA SER A 158 -7.49 12.28 -3.09
C SER A 158 -8.58 11.27 -2.70
N LYS A 159 -8.19 10.13 -2.10
CA LYS A 159 -9.13 9.15 -1.53
C LYS A 159 -9.96 9.76 -0.39
N GLN A 160 -9.32 10.51 0.51
CA GLN A 160 -10.01 11.18 1.61
C GLN A 160 -11.01 12.23 1.13
N GLY A 161 -10.66 12.98 0.07
CA GLY A 161 -11.51 14.01 -0.52
C GLY A 161 -12.67 13.48 -1.36
N GLN A 162 -12.82 12.16 -1.50
CA GLN A 162 -13.84 11.49 -2.31
C GLN A 162 -13.92 11.98 -3.77
N ASN A 163 -12.82 12.55 -4.28
CA ASN A 163 -12.73 12.98 -5.67
C ASN A 163 -12.12 11.85 -6.49
N HIS A 164 -12.99 11.05 -7.10
CA HIS A 164 -12.62 9.87 -7.88
C HIS A 164 -11.76 10.20 -9.11
N GLU A 165 -12.00 11.33 -9.76
CA GLU A 165 -11.19 11.74 -10.91
C GLU A 165 -9.77 12.14 -10.47
N ALA A 166 -9.66 12.95 -9.41
CA ALA A 166 -8.37 13.30 -8.81
C ALA A 166 -7.63 12.06 -8.30
N GLN A 167 -8.36 11.08 -7.77
CA GLN A 167 -7.80 9.80 -7.36
C GLN A 167 -7.19 9.03 -8.52
N VAL A 168 -7.92 8.88 -9.63
CA VAL A 168 -7.40 8.22 -10.83
C VAL A 168 -6.19 8.98 -11.38
N LYS A 169 -6.26 10.31 -11.45
CA LYS A 169 -5.14 11.16 -11.85
C LYS A 169 -3.91 10.91 -10.98
N CYS A 170 -4.04 10.92 -9.66
CA CYS A 170 -2.93 10.63 -8.75
C CYS A 170 -2.37 9.22 -8.95
N GLY A 171 -3.25 8.24 -9.18
CA GLY A 171 -2.88 6.87 -9.51
C GLY A 171 -2.02 6.80 -10.78
N ILE A 172 -2.38 7.53 -11.84
CA ILE A 172 -1.61 7.60 -13.09
C ILE A 172 -0.21 8.19 -12.84
N TYR A 173 -0.07 9.21 -11.99
CA TYR A 173 1.25 9.74 -11.62
C TYR A 173 2.10 8.71 -10.87
N LEU A 174 1.50 7.94 -9.95
CA LEU A 174 2.15 6.80 -9.30
C LEU A 174 2.61 5.75 -10.33
N LEU A 175 1.74 5.37 -11.27
CA LEU A 175 2.09 4.43 -12.35
C LEU A 175 3.30 4.89 -13.15
N SER A 176 3.39 6.20 -13.41
CA SER A 176 4.53 6.77 -14.11
C SER A 176 5.86 6.54 -13.38
N VAL A 177 5.86 6.64 -12.04
CA VAL A 177 7.06 6.40 -11.24
C VAL A 177 7.33 4.92 -11.07
N TYR A 178 6.31 4.12 -10.77
CA TYR A 178 6.45 2.67 -10.65
C TYR A 178 6.99 2.02 -11.92
N CYS A 179 6.48 2.41 -13.10
CA CYS A 179 7.00 1.91 -14.37
C CYS A 179 8.45 2.37 -14.60
N SER A 180 8.79 3.62 -14.30
CA SER A 180 10.17 4.12 -14.47
C SER A 180 11.20 3.48 -13.53
N THR A 181 10.74 3.01 -12.37
CA THR A 181 11.57 2.35 -11.33
C THR A 181 11.45 0.83 -11.35
N ASN A 182 10.79 0.25 -12.37
CA ASN A 182 10.55 -1.18 -12.53
C ASN A 182 9.75 -1.85 -11.38
N LYS A 183 8.96 -1.09 -10.62
CA LYS A 183 8.05 -1.58 -9.57
C LYS A 183 6.70 -2.02 -10.17
N TYR A 184 6.74 -3.02 -11.07
CA TYR A 184 5.56 -3.42 -11.85
C TYR A 184 4.48 -4.13 -11.03
N THR A 185 4.82 -4.71 -9.88
CA THR A 185 3.86 -5.29 -8.95
C THR A 185 2.96 -4.24 -8.30
N GLU A 186 3.54 -3.11 -7.91
CA GLU A 186 2.85 -1.95 -7.37
C GLU A 186 2.04 -1.26 -8.46
N ALA A 187 2.60 -1.15 -9.67
CA ALA A 187 1.87 -0.62 -10.83
C ALA A 187 0.59 -1.42 -11.11
N GLN A 188 0.67 -2.76 -11.11
CA GLN A 188 -0.49 -3.61 -11.31
C GLN A 188 -1.57 -3.37 -10.24
N LYS A 189 -1.19 -3.30 -8.96
CA LYS A 189 -2.14 -2.99 -7.87
C LYS A 189 -2.82 -1.64 -8.07
N THR A 190 -2.07 -0.61 -8.44
CA THR A 190 -2.64 0.72 -8.69
C THR A 190 -3.60 0.71 -9.89
N ILE A 191 -3.29 -0.05 -10.95
CA ILE A 191 -4.22 -0.27 -12.09
C ILE A 191 -5.50 -0.95 -11.60
N ASP A 192 -5.38 -2.04 -10.84
CA ASP A 192 -6.53 -2.82 -10.35
C ASP A 192 -7.45 -1.98 -9.45
N GLU A 193 -6.89 -1.02 -8.70
CA GLU A 193 -7.66 -0.06 -7.90
C GLU A 193 -8.31 1.06 -8.73
N CYS A 194 -7.56 1.67 -9.66
CA CYS A 194 -8.00 2.87 -10.36
C CYS A 194 -8.88 2.58 -11.60
N TRP A 195 -8.67 1.45 -12.26
CA TRP A 195 -9.37 1.10 -13.49
C TRP A 195 -10.89 0.96 -13.32
N PRO A 196 -11.41 0.30 -12.27
CA PRO A 196 -12.85 0.24 -12.03
C PRO A 196 -13.46 1.61 -11.76
N ILE A 197 -12.74 2.48 -11.03
CA ILE A 197 -13.18 3.84 -10.72
C ILE A 197 -13.32 4.65 -12.01
N LEU A 198 -12.27 4.64 -12.86
CA LEU A 198 -12.26 5.37 -14.12
C LEU A 198 -13.41 4.95 -15.05
N LYS A 199 -13.72 3.66 -15.11
CA LYS A 199 -14.84 3.14 -15.91
C LYS A 199 -16.23 3.60 -15.46
N LEU A 200 -16.38 3.97 -14.18
CA LEU A 200 -17.65 4.43 -13.61
C LEU A 200 -17.83 5.94 -13.72
N LEU A 201 -16.81 6.68 -14.17
CA LEU A 201 -16.91 8.11 -14.40
C LEU A 201 -17.65 8.37 -15.72
N ASN A 202 -18.83 9.00 -15.64
CA ASN A 202 -19.67 9.28 -16.81
C ASN A 202 -19.05 10.30 -17.79
N GLU A 203 -18.12 11.15 -17.34
CA GLU A 203 -17.50 12.23 -18.12
C GLU A 203 -15.99 12.38 -17.80
N ALA A 204 -15.25 11.26 -17.74
CA ALA A 204 -13.81 11.35 -17.49
C ALA A 204 -13.05 11.94 -18.69
N ASP A 205 -12.02 12.74 -18.40
CA ASP A 205 -11.10 13.25 -19.43
C ASP A 205 -10.50 12.08 -20.23
N PRO A 206 -10.61 12.08 -21.58
CA PRO A 206 -10.03 11.05 -22.44
C PRO A 206 -8.54 10.78 -22.18
N VAL A 207 -7.78 11.79 -21.73
CA VAL A 207 -6.36 11.66 -21.37
C VAL A 207 -6.17 10.58 -20.29
N LEU A 208 -7.06 10.50 -19.30
CA LEU A 208 -6.95 9.53 -18.20
C LEU A 208 -7.07 8.09 -18.73
N PHE A 209 -7.97 7.85 -19.69
CA PHE A 209 -8.08 6.55 -20.35
C PHE A 209 -6.84 6.21 -21.18
N ALA A 210 -6.32 7.18 -21.93
CA ALA A 210 -5.12 6.98 -22.74
C ALA A 210 -3.90 6.62 -21.87
N ASP A 211 -3.65 7.39 -20.81
CA ASP A 211 -2.55 7.16 -19.89
C ASP A 211 -2.69 5.84 -19.15
N MET A 212 -3.90 5.50 -18.69
CA MET A 212 -4.13 4.25 -17.99
C MET A 212 -3.89 3.03 -18.91
N HIS A 213 -4.31 3.11 -20.17
CA HIS A 213 -4.01 2.09 -21.18
C HIS A 213 -2.50 2.01 -21.48
N HIS A 214 -1.81 3.14 -21.54
CA HIS A 214 -0.36 3.21 -21.75
C HIS A 214 0.38 2.47 -20.63
N TYR A 215 0.13 2.82 -19.37
CA TYR A 215 0.80 2.19 -18.24
C TYR A 215 0.40 0.72 -18.02
N SER A 216 -0.84 0.35 -18.34
CA SER A 216 -1.25 -1.06 -18.38
C SER A 216 -0.44 -1.84 -19.41
N GLY A 217 -0.26 -1.28 -20.60
CA GLY A 217 0.57 -1.88 -21.64
C GLY A 217 2.04 -2.03 -21.24
N MET A 218 2.62 -1.01 -20.60
CA MET A 218 3.98 -1.09 -20.06
C MET A 218 4.11 -2.19 -18.99
N THR A 219 3.13 -2.29 -18.09
CA THR A 219 3.11 -3.30 -17.02
C THR A 219 3.00 -4.71 -17.61
N LEU A 220 2.11 -4.94 -18.57
CA LEU A 220 1.98 -6.21 -19.30
C LEU A 220 3.27 -6.57 -20.08
N ALA A 221 3.91 -5.58 -20.70
CA ALA A 221 5.17 -5.80 -21.42
C ALA A 221 6.31 -6.23 -20.48
N SER A 222 6.32 -5.75 -19.23
CA SER A 222 7.29 -6.19 -18.22
C SER A 222 7.13 -7.67 -17.84
N GLN A 223 5.90 -8.20 -17.97
CA GLN A 223 5.53 -9.58 -17.70
C GLN A 223 5.70 -10.49 -18.94
N ASN A 224 6.33 -9.99 -20.01
CA ASN A 224 6.46 -10.65 -21.32
C ASN A 224 5.13 -10.97 -22.02
N ASN A 225 4.01 -10.38 -21.57
CA ASN A 225 2.71 -10.51 -22.22
C ASN A 225 2.60 -9.48 -23.36
N PHE A 226 3.42 -9.67 -24.39
CA PHE A 226 3.63 -8.65 -25.41
C PHE A 226 2.41 -8.38 -26.29
N GLU A 227 1.59 -9.39 -26.56
CA GLU A 227 0.41 -9.24 -27.42
C GLU A 227 -0.63 -8.32 -26.76
N GLN A 228 -0.98 -8.60 -25.51
CA GLN A 228 -1.91 -7.74 -24.74
C GLN A 228 -1.31 -6.37 -24.45
N ALA A 229 0.01 -6.28 -24.25
CA ALA A 229 0.69 -5.01 -24.08
C ALA A 229 0.56 -4.11 -25.31
N ILE A 230 0.82 -4.67 -26.50
CA ILE A 230 0.69 -3.97 -27.79
C ILE A 230 -0.76 -3.54 -28.00
N GLU A 231 -1.74 -4.41 -27.74
CA GLU A 231 -3.15 -4.06 -27.84
C GLU A 231 -3.52 -2.88 -26.94
N SER A 232 -3.09 -2.91 -25.67
CA SER A 232 -3.36 -1.83 -24.72
C SER A 232 -2.73 -0.50 -25.17
N ILE A 233 -1.49 -0.51 -25.66
CA ILE A 233 -0.84 0.72 -26.15
C ILE A 233 -1.50 1.21 -27.44
N HIS A 234 -1.99 0.33 -28.32
CA HIS A 234 -2.77 0.77 -29.48
C HIS A 234 -4.11 1.41 -29.11
N ARG A 235 -4.77 0.95 -28.04
CA ARG A 235 -5.97 1.64 -27.50
C ARG A 235 -5.61 3.04 -27.01
N ALA A 236 -4.52 3.18 -26.25
CA ALA A 236 -4.00 4.50 -25.85
C ALA A 236 -3.67 5.38 -27.06
N GLN A 237 -3.06 4.81 -28.10
CA GLN A 237 -2.69 5.51 -29.32
C GLN A 237 -3.91 6.07 -30.05
N ARG A 238 -4.97 5.27 -30.17
CA ARG A 238 -6.21 5.69 -30.82
C ARG A 238 -6.84 6.89 -30.13
N ILE A 239 -6.95 6.84 -28.79
CA ILE A 239 -7.50 7.96 -28.00
C ILE A 239 -6.65 9.22 -28.19
N ASN A 240 -5.32 9.08 -28.16
CA ASN A 240 -4.40 10.20 -28.35
C ASN A 240 -4.41 10.77 -29.78
N GLU A 241 -4.68 9.96 -30.80
CA GLU A 241 -4.83 10.40 -32.19
C GLU A 241 -6.17 11.11 -32.41
N GLU A 242 -7.28 10.55 -31.90
CA GLU A 242 -8.62 11.15 -31.97
C GLU A 242 -8.67 12.54 -31.31
N ASN A 243 -7.94 12.71 -30.21
CA ASN A 243 -7.91 13.98 -29.45
C ASN A 243 -6.67 14.85 -29.73
N GLN A 244 -5.81 14.46 -30.67
CA GLN A 244 -4.59 15.20 -31.04
C GLN A 244 -3.59 15.45 -29.89
N PHE A 245 -3.52 14.52 -28.94
CA PHE A 245 -2.57 14.57 -27.82
C PHE A 245 -1.17 14.13 -28.26
N LEU A 246 -0.42 15.05 -28.87
CA LEU A 246 0.90 14.78 -29.49
C LEU A 246 1.92 14.15 -28.52
N TRP A 247 1.93 14.59 -27.25
CA TRP A 247 2.82 14.01 -26.24
C TRP A 247 2.53 12.53 -26.00
N GLY A 248 1.25 12.19 -25.78
CA GLY A 248 0.82 10.81 -25.58
C GLY A 248 1.07 9.92 -26.79
N GLN A 249 0.84 10.44 -28.00
CA GLN A 249 1.19 9.73 -29.25
C GLN A 249 2.69 9.41 -29.32
N THR A 250 3.54 10.37 -28.95
CA THR A 250 5.00 10.17 -28.95
C THR A 250 5.41 9.10 -27.96
N GLN A 251 4.89 9.15 -26.72
CA GLN A 251 5.20 8.18 -25.67
C GLN A 251 4.75 6.76 -26.04
N ASN A 252 3.53 6.61 -26.57
CA ASN A 252 3.03 5.31 -27.04
C ASN A 252 3.92 4.69 -28.12
N ARG A 253 4.36 5.47 -29.10
CA ARG A 253 5.26 4.99 -30.16
C ARG A 253 6.63 4.58 -29.62
N ILE A 254 7.18 5.35 -28.68
CA ILE A 254 8.41 4.99 -27.97
C ILE A 254 8.24 3.64 -27.25
N GLN A 255 7.12 3.41 -26.57
CA GLN A 255 6.90 2.14 -25.87
C GLN A 255 6.66 0.97 -26.83
N LEU A 256 5.90 1.16 -27.91
CA LEU A 256 5.75 0.14 -28.96
C LEU A 256 7.10 -0.26 -29.55
N ALA A 257 7.98 0.72 -29.83
CA ALA A 257 9.32 0.45 -30.30
C ALA A 257 10.13 -0.41 -29.31
N LYS A 258 10.10 -0.05 -28.02
CA LYS A 258 10.76 -0.84 -26.96
C LYS A 258 10.24 -2.28 -26.91
N ILE A 259 8.93 -2.49 -27.07
CA ILE A 259 8.33 -3.82 -27.10
C ILE A 259 8.75 -4.61 -28.34
N TYR A 260 8.67 -4.01 -29.53
CA TYR A 260 9.09 -4.67 -30.77
C TYR A 260 10.59 -4.99 -30.77
N ALA A 261 11.43 -4.14 -30.20
CA ALA A 261 12.85 -4.41 -30.03
C ALA A 261 13.10 -5.63 -29.13
N LYS A 262 12.35 -5.78 -28.01
CA LYS A 262 12.39 -6.99 -27.17
C LYS A 262 11.96 -8.26 -27.91
N GLN A 263 11.10 -8.13 -28.92
CA GLN A 263 10.70 -9.22 -29.81
C GLN A 263 11.67 -9.45 -31.00
N ASN A 264 12.83 -8.78 -31.03
CA ASN A 264 13.78 -8.78 -32.14
C ASN A 264 13.21 -8.27 -33.48
N LYS A 265 12.09 -7.54 -33.45
CA LYS A 265 11.47 -6.89 -34.62
C LYS A 265 12.05 -5.49 -34.82
N TYR A 266 13.36 -5.41 -35.03
CA TYR A 266 14.09 -4.15 -35.02
C TYR A 266 13.64 -3.14 -36.08
N HIS A 267 13.33 -3.59 -37.30
CA HIS A 267 12.85 -2.70 -38.36
C HIS A 267 11.55 -1.97 -37.95
N VAL A 268 10.56 -2.73 -37.45
CA VAL A 268 9.28 -2.17 -37.00
C VAL A 268 9.49 -1.21 -35.82
N ALA A 269 10.40 -1.54 -34.91
CA ALA A 269 10.73 -0.68 -33.79
C ALA A 269 11.31 0.67 -34.25
N ILE A 270 12.23 0.67 -35.21
CA ILE A 270 12.81 1.90 -35.77
C ILE A 270 11.74 2.76 -36.45
N THR A 271 10.85 2.18 -37.26
CA THR A 271 9.75 2.92 -37.90
C THR A 271 8.85 3.64 -36.88
N GLN A 272 8.59 3.02 -35.72
CA GLN A 272 7.82 3.66 -34.64
C GLN A 272 8.59 4.85 -34.04
N LEU A 273 9.91 4.73 -33.87
CA LEU A 273 10.75 5.83 -33.34
C LEU A 273 10.90 6.98 -34.33
N GLU A 274 11.04 6.71 -35.63
CA GLU A 274 11.05 7.75 -36.67
C GLU A 274 9.75 8.56 -36.67
N SER A 275 8.61 7.86 -36.54
CA SER A 275 7.30 8.51 -36.37
C SER A 275 7.24 9.36 -35.09
N ALA A 276 7.83 8.88 -33.99
CA ALA A 276 7.91 9.63 -32.74
C ALA A 276 8.81 10.89 -32.86
N VAL A 277 9.91 10.84 -33.63
CA VAL A 277 10.75 12.00 -33.93
C VAL A 277 9.96 13.05 -34.71
N LEU A 278 9.20 12.63 -35.73
CA LEU A 278 8.38 13.55 -36.52
C LEU A 278 7.34 14.28 -35.66
N ILE A 279 6.61 13.55 -34.83
CA ILE A 279 5.58 14.12 -33.96
C ILE A 279 6.20 15.04 -32.89
N SER A 280 7.27 14.59 -32.23
CA SER A 280 7.94 15.39 -31.19
C SER A 280 8.53 16.69 -31.73
N SER A 281 8.96 16.75 -32.99
CA SER A 281 9.48 17.98 -33.61
C SER A 281 8.51 19.16 -33.61
N ILE A 282 7.20 18.91 -33.44
CA ILE A 282 6.14 19.93 -33.43
C ILE A 282 6.13 20.71 -32.10
N PHE A 283 6.48 20.08 -30.98
CA PHE A 283 6.28 20.65 -29.64
C PHE A 283 7.51 20.59 -28.72
N ASP A 284 8.47 19.71 -29.01
CA ASP A 284 9.67 19.52 -28.20
C ASP A 284 10.83 20.38 -28.71
N HIS A 285 11.66 20.86 -27.79
CA HIS A 285 12.83 21.67 -28.12
C HIS A 285 14.10 20.83 -28.39
N GLY A 286 13.96 19.51 -28.41
CA GLY A 286 15.01 18.53 -28.67
C GLY A 286 15.35 17.62 -27.49
N VAL A 287 14.61 17.67 -26.38
CA VAL A 287 14.84 16.82 -25.20
C VAL A 287 14.30 15.41 -25.42
N ILE A 288 13.06 15.30 -25.89
CA ILE A 288 12.44 14.01 -26.23
C ILE A 288 13.15 13.39 -27.43
N GLN A 289 13.53 14.21 -28.41
CA GLN A 289 14.32 13.73 -29.56
C GLN A 289 15.66 13.14 -29.11
N GLN A 290 16.32 13.75 -28.12
CA GLN A 290 17.55 13.19 -27.55
C GLN A 290 17.29 11.81 -26.95
N GLU A 291 16.21 11.62 -26.18
CA GLU A 291 15.84 10.30 -25.66
C GLU A 291 15.63 9.28 -26.79
N ILE A 292 14.86 9.65 -27.81
CA ILE A 292 14.56 8.77 -28.95
C ILE A 292 15.85 8.35 -29.67
N CYS A 293 16.78 9.27 -29.93
CA CYS A 293 18.09 8.94 -30.51
C CYS A 293 18.87 7.93 -29.66
N GLY A 294 18.80 8.04 -28.33
CA GLY A 294 19.40 7.07 -27.42
C GLY A 294 18.80 5.67 -27.57
N ILE A 295 17.48 5.57 -27.75
CA ILE A 295 16.80 4.29 -27.96
C ILE A 295 17.14 3.70 -29.33
N ILE A 296 17.14 4.52 -30.39
CA ILE A 296 17.54 4.11 -31.75
C ILE A 296 18.96 3.53 -31.73
N ARG A 297 19.89 4.17 -31.02
CA ARG A 297 21.26 3.67 -30.83
C ARG A 297 21.29 2.27 -30.24
N GLU A 298 20.58 2.04 -29.14
CA GLU A 298 20.56 0.72 -28.49
C GLU A 298 19.92 -0.36 -29.36
N ILE A 299 18.86 -0.02 -30.10
CA ILE A 299 18.22 -0.95 -31.04
C ILE A 299 19.18 -1.33 -32.17
N HIS A 300 19.85 -0.37 -32.80
CA HIS A 300 20.81 -0.66 -33.87
C HIS A 300 22.03 -1.46 -33.37
N LYS A 301 22.51 -1.17 -32.16
CA LYS A 301 23.56 -1.96 -31.51
C LYS A 301 23.11 -3.41 -31.29
N SER A 302 21.87 -3.61 -30.86
CA SER A 302 21.27 -4.94 -30.66
C SER A 302 21.08 -5.69 -31.99
N ASN A 303 20.80 -4.96 -33.07
CA ASN A 303 20.72 -5.47 -34.44
C ASN A 303 22.09 -5.57 -35.14
N HIS A 304 23.21 -5.43 -34.42
CA HIS A 304 24.58 -5.44 -34.96
C HIS A 304 24.88 -4.42 -36.08
N ASN A 305 24.04 -3.40 -36.25
CA ASN A 305 24.26 -2.32 -37.21
C ASN A 305 25.00 -1.17 -36.53
N TYR A 306 26.31 -1.36 -36.32
CA TYR A 306 27.14 -0.41 -35.60
C TYR A 306 27.30 0.95 -36.31
N ALA A 307 27.20 0.98 -37.65
CA ALA A 307 27.25 2.23 -38.41
C ALA A 307 26.04 3.12 -38.11
N ALA A 308 24.83 2.56 -38.16
CA ALA A 308 23.61 3.29 -37.80
C ALA A 308 23.58 3.64 -36.30
N ALA A 309 24.09 2.76 -35.43
CA ALA A 309 24.21 3.05 -34.00
C ALA A 309 25.13 4.25 -33.74
N LEU A 310 26.27 4.35 -34.44
CA LEU A 310 27.18 5.49 -34.34
C LEU A 310 26.50 6.79 -34.79
N SER A 311 25.81 6.79 -35.93
CA SER A 311 25.06 7.97 -36.39
C SER A 311 24.02 8.43 -35.38
N ALA A 312 23.24 7.50 -34.79
CA ALA A 312 22.27 7.83 -33.76
C ALA A 312 22.93 8.38 -32.48
N HIS A 313 24.13 7.88 -32.15
CA HIS A 313 24.92 8.37 -31.01
C HIS A 313 25.45 9.79 -31.23
N GLU A 314 25.89 10.12 -32.44
CA GLU A 314 26.31 11.48 -32.80
C GLU A 314 25.13 12.46 -32.70
N ALA A 315 23.96 12.08 -33.23
CA ALA A 315 22.74 12.87 -33.12
C ALA A 315 22.32 13.09 -31.66
N TYR A 316 22.38 12.04 -30.83
CA TYR A 316 22.16 12.13 -29.38
C TYR A 316 23.08 13.17 -28.74
N HIS A 317 24.38 13.13 -29.04
CA HIS A 317 25.36 14.05 -28.45
C HIS A 317 25.17 15.49 -28.90
N HIS A 318 24.84 15.70 -30.17
CA HIS A 318 24.52 17.04 -30.69
C HIS A 318 23.34 17.66 -29.93
N LEU A 319 22.26 16.90 -29.74
CA LEU A 319 21.10 17.33 -28.96
C LEU A 319 21.44 17.54 -27.48
N ALA A 320 22.25 16.66 -26.88
CA ALA A 320 22.67 16.78 -25.49
C ALA A 320 23.47 18.07 -25.22
N ILE A 321 24.36 18.46 -26.13
CA ILE A 321 25.12 19.73 -26.05
C ILE A 321 24.16 20.92 -26.15
N LYS A 322 23.24 20.89 -27.13
CA LYS A 322 22.21 21.93 -27.30
C LYS A 322 21.36 22.09 -26.05
N ASN A 323 20.90 20.98 -25.47
CA ASN A 323 20.01 20.98 -24.31
C ASN A 323 20.72 21.42 -23.02
N ARG A 324 22.02 21.11 -22.84
CA ARG A 324 22.79 21.51 -21.64
C ARG A 324 22.81 23.03 -21.46
N ALA A 325 22.84 23.80 -22.54
CA ALA A 325 22.80 25.27 -22.48
C ALA A 325 21.47 25.81 -21.91
N PHE A 326 20.36 25.08 -22.09
CA PHE A 326 19.03 25.48 -21.61
C PHE A 326 18.80 25.22 -20.11
N PHE A 327 19.48 24.23 -19.52
CA PHE A 327 19.24 23.79 -18.12
C PHE A 327 20.24 24.33 -17.09
N ASN A 328 21.21 25.17 -17.49
CA ASN A 328 22.11 25.85 -16.56
C ASN A 328 21.36 26.96 -15.80
N ASP A 329 20.65 26.57 -14.74
CA ASP A 329 19.92 27.48 -13.87
C ASP A 329 20.66 27.64 -12.51
N ASP A 330 21.14 28.87 -12.26
CA ASP A 330 21.81 29.36 -11.03
C ASP A 330 20.91 29.34 -9.77
N SER A 331 19.67 28.92 -9.91
CA SER A 331 18.66 28.81 -8.84
C SER A 331 19.01 27.81 -7.73
N LYS A 332 19.92 26.85 -7.98
CA LYS A 332 20.38 25.85 -7.00
C LYS A 332 20.94 26.46 -5.69
N LYS A 333 21.62 27.60 -5.75
CA LYS A 333 22.29 28.19 -4.58
C LYS A 333 21.36 28.97 -3.66
N LYS A 334 20.27 29.57 -4.18
CA LYS A 334 19.42 30.50 -3.41
C LYS A 334 18.34 29.81 -2.56
N ASN A 335 17.94 28.58 -2.89
CA ASN A 335 16.77 27.93 -2.28
C ASN A 335 17.07 26.62 -1.52
N GLY A 336 18.34 26.27 -1.33
CA GLY A 336 18.77 24.99 -0.74
C GLY A 336 18.22 24.72 0.66
N THR A 337 18.06 25.76 1.49
CA THR A 337 17.50 25.62 2.85
C THR A 337 16.04 25.18 2.85
N ARG A 338 15.21 25.70 1.94
CA ARG A 338 13.77 25.37 1.87
C ARG A 338 13.52 24.01 1.21
N LEU A 339 14.33 23.64 0.21
CA LEU A 339 14.34 22.30 -0.36
C LEU A 339 14.68 21.27 0.73
N LYS A 340 15.69 21.56 1.55
CA LYS A 340 16.08 20.72 2.69
C LYS A 340 14.96 20.57 3.72
N THR A 341 14.18 21.62 3.99
CA THR A 341 13.00 21.52 4.87
C THR A 341 11.95 20.57 4.31
N LEU A 342 11.70 20.61 2.99
CA LEU A 342 10.77 19.71 2.32
C LEU A 342 11.29 18.27 2.30
N GLU A 343 12.56 18.06 1.97
CA GLU A 343 13.22 16.75 2.03
C GLU A 343 13.11 16.14 3.44
N ASN A 344 13.41 16.92 4.47
CA ASN A 344 13.25 16.48 5.87
C ASN A 344 11.80 16.11 6.19
N ARG A 345 10.82 16.89 5.72
CA ARG A 345 9.40 16.57 5.91
C ARG A 345 9.02 15.27 5.25
N LEU A 346 9.42 15.07 3.99
CA LEU A 346 9.18 13.82 3.26
C LEU A 346 9.90 12.64 3.92
N GLU A 347 11.09 12.83 4.45
CA GLU A 347 11.81 11.77 5.17
C GLU A 347 11.07 11.34 6.45
N VAL A 348 10.56 12.29 7.24
CA VAL A 348 9.74 12.00 8.43
C VAL A 348 8.47 11.22 8.04
N ILE A 349 7.87 11.62 6.94
CA ILE A 349 6.65 11.03 6.39
C ILE A 349 6.90 9.60 5.88
N GLN A 350 8.01 9.36 5.17
CA GLN A 350 8.44 8.03 4.73
C GLN A 350 8.68 7.13 5.95
N LYS A 351 9.37 7.64 6.98
CA LYS A 351 9.60 6.91 8.22
C LYS A 351 8.28 6.45 8.85
N LYS A 352 7.27 7.33 8.94
CA LYS A 352 5.94 6.98 9.45
C LYS A 352 5.25 5.88 8.62
N GLN A 353 5.37 5.91 7.29
CA GLN A 353 4.82 4.84 6.44
C GLN A 353 5.55 3.50 6.65
N THR A 354 6.88 3.52 6.75
CA THR A 354 7.65 2.30 7.04
C THR A 354 7.31 1.72 8.40
N GLU A 355 7.12 2.58 9.41
CA GLU A 355 6.72 2.18 10.75
C GLU A 355 5.31 1.56 10.75
N SER A 356 4.36 2.15 10.01
CA SER A 356 3.02 1.59 9.85
C SER A 356 3.03 0.22 9.16
N LYS A 357 3.81 0.06 8.08
CA LYS A 357 3.97 -1.23 7.37
C LYS A 357 4.64 -2.29 8.26
N LEU A 358 5.64 -1.89 9.05
CA LEU A 358 6.29 -2.77 10.02
C LEU A 358 5.29 -3.22 11.07
N LYS A 359 4.49 -2.30 11.63
CA LYS A 359 3.47 -2.61 12.62
C LYS A 359 2.42 -3.61 12.09
N SER A 360 1.89 -3.38 10.88
CA SER A 360 0.96 -4.34 10.27
C SER A 360 1.58 -5.71 10.01
N THR A 361 2.87 -5.75 9.68
CA THR A 361 3.60 -7.01 9.48
C THR A 361 3.80 -7.74 10.80
N ILE A 362 4.13 -7.03 11.87
CA ILE A 362 4.23 -7.57 13.23
C ILE A 362 2.89 -8.17 13.64
N ASP A 363 1.79 -7.41 13.51
CA ASP A 363 0.43 -7.88 13.85
C ASP A 363 0.07 -9.16 13.07
N TYR A 364 0.38 -9.21 11.76
CA TYR A 364 0.15 -10.40 10.93
C TYR A 364 0.97 -11.62 11.41
N LEU A 365 2.26 -11.42 11.70
CA LEU A 365 3.13 -12.48 12.18
C LEU A 365 2.70 -12.99 13.55
N GLU A 366 2.29 -12.09 14.45
CA GLU A 366 1.73 -12.45 15.75
C GLU A 366 0.48 -13.32 15.61
N GLN A 367 -0.46 -12.92 14.75
CA GLN A 367 -1.67 -13.73 14.47
C GLN A 367 -1.33 -15.10 13.89
N LYS A 368 -0.37 -15.17 12.97
CA LYS A 368 0.10 -16.43 12.38
C LYS A 368 0.78 -17.34 13.41
N ILE A 369 1.54 -16.77 14.34
CA ILE A 369 2.12 -17.52 15.47
C ILE A 369 1.00 -18.07 16.35
N ILE A 370 -0.01 -17.26 16.68
CA ILE A 370 -1.15 -17.68 17.50
C ILE A 370 -1.89 -18.84 16.80
N SER A 371 -2.20 -18.74 15.52
CA SER A 371 -2.92 -19.80 14.81
C SER A 371 -2.14 -21.11 14.74
N LEU A 372 -0.85 -21.05 14.40
CA LEU A 372 0.00 -22.25 14.35
C LEU A 372 0.16 -22.89 15.72
N THR A 373 0.25 -22.08 16.78
CA THR A 373 0.38 -22.59 18.16
C THR A 373 -0.93 -23.17 18.68
N THR A 374 -2.10 -22.63 18.32
CA THR A 374 -3.42 -23.20 18.68
C THR A 374 -3.70 -24.52 17.97
N ASP A 375 -3.36 -24.65 16.68
CA ASP A 375 -3.59 -25.89 15.91
C ASP A 375 -2.76 -27.06 16.42
N HIS A 376 -1.59 -26.76 16.99
CA HIS A 376 -0.67 -27.75 17.56
C HIS A 376 -0.72 -27.80 19.09
N SER A 377 -1.75 -27.24 19.74
CA SER A 377 -1.85 -27.21 21.21
C SER A 377 -2.54 -28.45 21.79
N LYS A 378 -2.99 -29.39 20.96
CA LYS A 378 -3.63 -30.64 21.39
C LYS A 378 -2.84 -31.85 20.94
N ASP A 379 -2.87 -32.89 21.76
CA ASP A 379 -2.32 -34.19 21.44
C ASP A 379 -3.24 -34.94 20.47
N SER A 380 -2.66 -35.52 19.42
CA SER A 380 -3.41 -36.17 18.34
C SER A 380 -4.08 -37.47 18.74
N LEU A 381 -3.62 -38.13 19.81
CA LEU A 381 -4.15 -39.42 20.25
C LEU A 381 -5.26 -39.24 21.29
N THR A 382 -5.05 -38.40 22.29
CA THR A 382 -6.01 -38.22 23.40
C THR A 382 -6.93 -37.01 23.23
N GLY A 383 -6.58 -36.07 22.34
CA GLY A 383 -7.24 -34.76 22.24
C GLY A 383 -6.96 -33.82 23.42
N ALA A 384 -6.12 -34.24 24.37
CA ALA A 384 -5.74 -33.46 25.53
C ALA A 384 -4.89 -32.25 25.13
N PRO A 385 -4.91 -31.14 25.89
CA PRO A 385 -3.87 -30.12 25.77
C PRO A 385 -2.47 -30.74 25.91
N ASN A 386 -1.53 -30.35 25.04
CA ASN A 386 -0.18 -30.92 25.03
C ASN A 386 0.86 -29.98 25.70
N GLN A 387 2.14 -30.35 25.64
CA GLN A 387 3.23 -29.56 26.21
C GLN A 387 3.26 -28.10 25.71
N LEU A 388 2.92 -27.86 24.44
CA LEU A 388 2.90 -26.51 23.87
C LEU A 388 1.79 -25.65 24.48
N TYR A 389 0.61 -26.24 24.71
CA TYR A 389 -0.47 -25.56 25.43
C TYR A 389 -0.06 -25.16 26.85
N PHE A 390 0.68 -26.01 27.56
CA PHE A 390 1.16 -25.73 28.90
C PHE A 390 2.11 -24.54 28.92
N LEU A 391 3.14 -24.54 28.05
CA LEU A 391 4.13 -23.47 27.99
C LEU A 391 3.50 -22.11 27.64
N HIS A 392 2.50 -22.10 26.74
CA HIS A 392 1.83 -20.87 26.33
C HIS A 392 0.90 -20.30 27.43
N ASN A 393 0.30 -21.15 28.26
CA ASN A 393 -0.62 -20.72 29.31
C ASN A 393 0.02 -20.50 30.69
N GLN A 394 1.31 -20.82 30.87
CA GLN A 394 2.05 -20.54 32.11
C GLN A 394 2.21 -19.06 32.43
N ASN A 395 2.21 -18.18 31.41
CA ASN A 395 2.47 -16.76 31.57
C ASN A 395 1.21 -15.91 31.84
N LYS A 396 0.03 -16.52 31.94
CA LYS A 396 -1.17 -15.79 32.39
C LYS A 396 -1.11 -15.63 33.91
N PRO A 397 -1.10 -14.40 34.45
CA PRO A 397 -1.08 -14.19 35.89
C PRO A 397 -2.37 -14.75 36.50
N ASN A 398 -2.30 -15.91 37.14
CA ASN A 398 -3.42 -16.44 37.91
C ASN A 398 -3.71 -15.50 39.08
N SER A 399 -4.77 -14.70 38.94
CA SER A 399 -5.17 -13.63 39.86
C SER A 399 -5.94 -14.11 41.09
N LYS A 400 -5.81 -15.38 41.48
CA LYS A 400 -6.37 -15.91 42.74
C LYS A 400 -5.36 -16.80 43.45
N LYS A 401 -4.38 -16.17 44.10
CA LYS A 401 -3.65 -16.79 45.22
C LYS A 401 -4.62 -16.91 46.39
N ASN A 402 -5.36 -18.01 46.50
CA ASN A 402 -5.92 -18.50 47.76
C ASN A 402 -6.68 -19.82 47.55
N SER A 403 -5.94 -20.91 47.46
CA SER A 403 -6.37 -22.26 47.85
C SER A 403 -5.13 -23.16 47.83
N GLU A 404 -5.05 -24.12 48.75
CA GLU A 404 -3.99 -25.15 48.76
C GLU A 404 -4.14 -26.01 47.49
N SER A 405 -3.48 -25.63 46.40
CA SER A 405 -3.49 -26.38 45.14
C SER A 405 -2.19 -27.16 44.96
N ILE A 406 -2.29 -28.40 44.49
CA ILE A 406 -1.18 -29.32 44.21
C ILE A 406 -1.15 -29.59 42.71
N ASN A 407 0.05 -29.70 42.14
CA ASN A 407 0.23 -30.16 40.77
C ASN A 407 0.66 -31.64 40.79
N LEU A 408 0.16 -32.46 39.89
CA LEU A 408 0.44 -33.90 39.87
C LEU A 408 1.09 -34.28 38.54
N LEU A 409 2.22 -34.97 38.60
CA LEU A 409 2.83 -35.61 37.43
C LEU A 409 2.52 -37.11 37.47
N ILE A 410 1.71 -37.58 36.54
CA ILE A 410 1.25 -38.96 36.45
C ILE A 410 2.00 -39.63 35.30
N ASN A 411 2.72 -40.71 35.61
CA ASN A 411 3.54 -41.45 34.66
C ASN A 411 3.05 -42.89 34.54
N ILE A 412 2.74 -43.33 33.31
CA ILE A 412 2.40 -44.74 33.03
C ILE A 412 3.72 -45.51 32.87
N ARG A 413 3.99 -46.48 33.75
CA ARG A 413 5.16 -47.35 33.67
C ARG A 413 4.89 -48.62 32.85
N ASN A 414 5.95 -49.22 32.32
CA ASN A 414 5.95 -50.41 31.48
C ASN A 414 5.21 -50.28 30.13
N LEU A 415 4.88 -49.06 29.69
CA LEU A 415 4.23 -48.85 28.39
C LEU A 415 5.07 -49.37 27.22
N PHE A 416 6.40 -49.27 27.31
CA PHE A 416 7.31 -49.84 26.33
C PHE A 416 7.12 -51.36 26.20
N ASP A 417 7.10 -52.08 27.32
CA ASP A 417 6.92 -53.54 27.33
C ASP A 417 5.53 -53.92 26.81
N ILE A 418 4.48 -53.17 27.16
CA ILE A 418 3.13 -53.36 26.61
C ILE A 418 3.14 -53.23 25.08
N ASN A 419 3.79 -52.18 24.57
CA ASN A 419 3.89 -51.95 23.12
C ASN A 419 4.67 -53.06 22.40
N VAL A 420 5.71 -53.58 23.03
CA VAL A 420 6.54 -54.66 22.48
C VAL A 420 5.80 -56.00 22.48
N ILE A 421 5.11 -56.33 23.57
CA ILE A 421 4.45 -57.64 23.75
C ILE A 421 3.11 -57.69 23.01
N HIS A 422 2.33 -56.61 23.03
CA HIS A 422 0.94 -56.61 22.55
C HIS A 422 0.68 -55.64 21.39
N GLY A 423 1.70 -54.89 20.96
CA GLY A 423 1.61 -53.93 19.87
C GLY A 423 1.23 -52.52 20.34
N ARG A 424 1.63 -51.54 19.53
CA ARG A 424 1.46 -50.10 19.82
C ARG A 424 0.01 -49.67 20.02
N HIS A 425 -0.93 -50.30 19.31
CA HIS A 425 -2.36 -50.01 19.43
C HIS A 425 -2.87 -50.20 20.86
N LEU A 426 -2.41 -51.24 21.56
CA LEU A 426 -2.83 -51.50 22.95
C LEU A 426 -2.23 -50.46 23.90
N GLY A 427 -0.98 -50.03 23.69
CA GLY A 427 -0.42 -48.93 24.49
C GLY A 427 -1.14 -47.60 24.25
N ASP A 428 -1.57 -47.33 23.02
CA ASP A 428 -2.37 -46.16 22.69
C ASP A 428 -3.75 -46.20 23.39
N GLU A 429 -4.40 -47.37 23.44
CA GLU A 429 -5.64 -47.59 24.20
C GLU A 429 -5.45 -47.34 25.71
N VAL A 430 -4.34 -47.83 26.29
CA VAL A 430 -4.00 -47.59 27.69
C VAL A 430 -3.84 -46.09 27.98
N ILE A 431 -3.13 -45.38 27.11
CA ILE A 431 -2.94 -43.92 27.24
C ILE A 431 -4.30 -43.19 27.19
N CYS A 432 -5.18 -43.55 26.25
CA CYS A 432 -6.53 -42.98 26.13
C CYS A 432 -7.40 -43.28 27.36
N ALA A 433 -7.36 -44.52 27.86
CA ALA A 433 -8.09 -44.94 29.05
C ALA A 433 -7.65 -44.16 30.30
N VAL A 434 -6.34 -43.97 30.47
CA VAL A 434 -5.79 -43.14 31.56
C VAL A 434 -6.27 -41.71 31.42
N TYR A 435 -6.18 -41.09 30.24
CA TYR A 435 -6.65 -39.73 30.03
C TYR A 435 -8.15 -39.57 30.34
N GLN A 436 -8.99 -40.50 29.90
CA GLN A 436 -10.41 -40.51 30.19
C GLN A 436 -10.69 -40.63 31.69
N ALA A 437 -9.98 -41.53 32.39
CA ALA A 437 -10.11 -41.69 33.83
C ALA A 437 -9.70 -40.41 34.58
N LEU A 438 -8.57 -39.79 34.20
CA LEU A 438 -8.15 -38.51 34.78
C LEU A 438 -9.22 -37.44 34.54
N THR A 439 -9.75 -37.33 33.32
CA THR A 439 -10.78 -36.35 32.97
C THR A 439 -12.08 -36.55 33.74
N LEU A 440 -12.47 -37.81 34.00
CA LEU A 440 -13.66 -38.13 34.79
C LEU A 440 -13.52 -37.76 36.26
N HIS A 441 -12.33 -37.97 36.84
CA HIS A 441 -12.10 -37.77 38.28
C HIS A 441 -11.74 -36.34 38.67
N PHE A 442 -11.06 -35.62 37.78
CA PHE A 442 -10.61 -34.26 38.01
C PHE A 442 -11.56 -33.21 37.40
N LYS A 443 -12.86 -33.53 37.27
CA LYS A 443 -13.92 -32.59 36.84
C LYS A 443 -14.14 -31.47 37.86
N HIS A 444 -13.23 -30.51 37.91
CA HIS A 444 -13.40 -29.23 38.60
C HIS A 444 -13.01 -28.12 37.62
N GLU A 445 -13.71 -26.98 37.67
CA GLU A 445 -13.60 -25.89 36.70
C GLU A 445 -12.19 -25.27 36.61
N GLU A 446 -11.36 -25.46 37.64
CA GLU A 446 -10.01 -24.90 37.72
C GLU A 446 -8.87 -25.92 37.46
N THR A 447 -9.20 -27.22 37.32
CA THR A 447 -8.20 -28.29 37.11
C THR A 447 -7.93 -28.50 35.63
N SER A 448 -6.66 -28.44 35.22
CA SER A 448 -6.25 -28.69 33.82
C SER A 448 -5.45 -29.98 33.70
N ILE A 449 -5.81 -30.83 32.75
CA ILE A 449 -5.11 -32.10 32.48
C ILE A 449 -4.39 -31.98 31.14
N ILE A 450 -3.09 -32.18 31.15
CA ILE A 450 -2.21 -31.95 30.01
C ILE A 450 -1.44 -33.24 29.73
N ARG A 451 -1.40 -33.70 28.47
CA ARG A 451 -0.46 -34.76 28.08
C ARG A 451 0.91 -34.12 27.86
N TYR A 452 1.79 -34.29 28.83
CA TYR A 452 3.07 -33.56 28.88
C TYR A 452 4.10 -34.19 27.95
N TYR A 453 4.26 -35.51 27.99
CA TYR A 453 5.19 -36.21 27.10
C TYR A 453 4.89 -37.71 27.03
N GLY A 454 4.55 -38.24 25.85
CA GLY A 454 4.35 -39.68 25.62
C GLY A 454 3.39 -40.34 26.62
N GLN A 455 3.95 -40.96 27.66
CA GLN A 455 3.24 -41.70 28.72
C GLN A 455 2.95 -40.86 30.00
N GLN A 456 3.27 -39.56 29.97
CA GLN A 456 3.18 -38.65 31.12
C GLN A 456 2.02 -37.65 30.96
N PHE A 457 1.26 -37.49 32.04
CA PHE A 457 0.19 -36.51 32.19
C PHE A 457 0.49 -35.55 33.35
N LEU A 458 0.24 -34.27 33.15
CA LEU A 458 0.34 -33.24 34.16
C LEU A 458 -1.07 -32.78 34.53
N VAL A 459 -1.43 -32.87 35.80
CA VAL A 459 -2.68 -32.33 36.35
C VAL A 459 -2.33 -31.08 37.15
N LEU A 460 -2.85 -29.94 36.73
CA LEU A 460 -2.59 -28.63 37.35
C LEU A 460 -3.76 -28.21 38.24
N ASN A 461 -3.44 -27.55 39.36
CA ASN A 461 -4.40 -27.02 40.32
C ASN A 461 -5.34 -28.06 40.97
N ALA A 462 -4.87 -29.30 41.15
CA ALA A 462 -5.63 -30.30 41.87
C ALA A 462 -5.73 -29.95 43.37
N THR A 463 -6.78 -30.39 44.05
CA THR A 463 -6.90 -30.21 45.51
C THR A 463 -6.18 -31.33 46.28
N PRO A 464 -5.67 -31.10 47.51
CA PRO A 464 -5.06 -32.13 48.34
C PRO A 464 -5.96 -33.35 48.58
N SER A 465 -7.27 -33.13 48.69
CA SER A 465 -8.29 -34.19 48.77
C SER A 465 -8.46 -34.98 47.47
N SER A 466 -7.87 -34.55 46.36
CA SER A 466 -7.85 -35.32 45.12
C SER A 466 -6.82 -36.44 45.12
N ILE A 467 -5.81 -36.41 46.01
CA ILE A 467 -4.84 -37.51 46.13
C ILE A 467 -5.53 -38.81 46.57
N THR A 468 -6.52 -38.73 47.48
CA THR A 468 -7.30 -39.91 47.91
C THR A 468 -8.21 -40.43 46.78
N LYS A 469 -8.62 -39.58 45.84
CA LYS A 469 -9.38 -39.98 44.64
C LYS A 469 -8.53 -40.74 43.61
N ILE A 470 -7.20 -40.65 43.66
CA ILE A 470 -6.31 -41.34 42.71
C ILE A 470 -6.32 -42.85 42.93
N HIS A 471 -6.57 -43.31 44.16
CA HIS A 471 -6.81 -44.72 44.43
C HIS A 471 -8.11 -45.24 43.78
N GLN A 472 -9.10 -44.36 43.56
CA GLN A 472 -10.31 -44.70 42.80
C GLN A 472 -10.05 -44.71 41.29
N ILE A 473 -9.11 -43.89 40.80
CA ILE A 473 -8.66 -43.90 39.40
C ILE A 473 -8.03 -45.25 39.06
N SER A 474 -7.17 -45.81 39.93
CA SER A 474 -6.64 -47.17 39.71
C SER A 474 -7.75 -48.23 39.62
N LEU A 475 -8.78 -48.14 40.48
CA LEU A 475 -9.92 -49.08 40.46
C LEU A 475 -10.78 -48.93 39.19
N ILE A 476 -10.91 -47.73 38.63
CA ILE A 476 -11.65 -47.49 37.38
C ILE A 476 -10.84 -47.95 36.17
N ILE A 477 -9.52 -47.73 36.15
CA ILE A 477 -8.65 -48.26 35.10
C ILE A 477 -8.60 -49.80 35.17
N GLU A 478 -8.58 -50.40 36.37
CA GLU A 478 -8.75 -51.86 36.55
C GLU A 478 -10.12 -52.38 36.06
N ARG A 479 -11.15 -51.54 35.98
CA ARG A 479 -12.50 -51.89 35.50
C ARG A 479 -12.69 -51.66 34.00
N LEU A 480 -11.84 -50.88 33.33
CA LEU A 480 -11.86 -50.69 31.86
C LEU A 480 -11.42 -51.95 31.07
N LYS A 481 -11.49 -53.13 31.72
CA LYS A 481 -11.31 -54.47 31.14
C LYS A 481 -12.14 -54.62 29.86
N THR A 482 -11.46 -54.45 28.75
CA THR A 482 -11.83 -55.10 27.51
C THR A 482 -10.82 -56.22 27.28
N ASN A 483 -11.30 -57.44 27.50
CA ASN A 483 -10.81 -58.72 26.99
C ASN A 483 -9.40 -59.28 27.26
N LYS A 484 -8.48 -58.66 28.01
CA LYS A 484 -7.25 -59.38 28.45
C LYS A 484 -6.90 -59.09 29.90
N GLN A 485 -6.70 -60.15 30.68
CA GLN A 485 -6.53 -60.11 32.14
C GLN A 485 -5.20 -59.46 32.51
N ALA A 486 -5.17 -58.15 32.76
CA ALA A 486 -4.02 -57.46 33.34
C ALA A 486 -4.35 -56.87 34.72
N LYS A 487 -3.35 -56.78 35.60
CA LYS A 487 -3.44 -56.23 36.95
C LYS A 487 -2.59 -54.95 37.02
N ILE A 488 -3.17 -53.85 37.51
CA ILE A 488 -2.45 -52.56 37.57
C ILE A 488 -2.10 -52.30 39.02
N GLU A 489 -0.83 -52.21 39.34
CA GLU A 489 -0.35 -51.81 40.65
C GLU A 489 -0.12 -50.29 40.66
N LEU A 490 -0.78 -49.60 41.59
CA LEU A 490 -0.58 -48.17 41.79
C LEU A 490 0.61 -47.96 42.72
N ALA A 491 1.68 -47.33 42.24
CA ALA A 491 2.81 -46.93 43.06
C ALA A 491 2.85 -45.40 43.19
N ILE A 492 2.40 -44.87 44.32
CA ILE A 492 2.48 -43.43 44.60
C ILE A 492 3.89 -43.14 45.14
N HIS A 493 4.74 -42.51 44.33
CA HIS A 493 6.08 -42.10 44.74
C HIS A 493 6.16 -40.58 44.93
N ARG A 494 6.33 -40.13 46.17
CA ARG A 494 6.57 -38.70 46.46
C ARG A 494 7.95 -38.29 45.91
N ILE A 495 7.96 -37.51 44.84
CA ILE A 495 9.15 -36.77 44.38
C ILE A 495 8.83 -35.29 44.49
N GLY A 496 9.48 -34.60 45.43
CA GLY A 496 9.36 -33.15 45.60
C GLY A 496 10.40 -32.42 44.76
N ILE A 497 10.00 -31.36 44.06
CA ILE A 497 10.91 -30.42 43.40
C ILE A 497 10.76 -29.06 44.05
N LYS A 498 11.89 -28.46 44.44
CA LYS A 498 12.01 -27.19 45.17
C LYS A 498 12.56 -26.12 44.22
N TYR A 499 11.93 -24.95 44.16
CA TYR A 499 12.62 -23.71 43.79
C TYR A 499 12.12 -22.50 44.60
N LYS A 500 13.09 -21.65 44.97
CA LYS A 500 13.10 -20.66 46.06
C LYS A 500 11.88 -19.71 46.17
N LYS A 501 11.38 -19.62 47.42
CA LYS A 501 10.86 -18.43 48.15
C LYS A 501 9.83 -17.56 47.40
N ASN A 502 8.59 -18.06 47.33
CA ASN A 502 7.41 -17.49 48.00
C ASN A 502 6.15 -18.09 47.37
N HIS A 503 5.58 -19.09 48.07
CA HIS A 503 4.42 -19.93 47.75
C HIS A 503 4.63 -20.89 46.57
N GLU A 504 5.16 -22.08 46.91
CA GLU A 504 5.60 -23.16 46.03
C GLU A 504 4.45 -24.10 45.64
N PRO A 505 4.26 -24.46 44.36
CA PRO A 505 3.39 -25.58 43.99
C PRO A 505 4.09 -26.91 44.31
N ILE A 506 3.48 -27.74 45.16
CA ILE A 506 3.96 -29.11 45.40
C ILE A 506 3.66 -29.91 44.12
N ILE A 507 4.69 -30.37 43.41
CA ILE A 507 4.53 -31.39 42.37
C ILE A 507 4.61 -32.75 43.05
N THR A 508 3.54 -33.56 42.98
CA THR A 508 3.56 -34.95 43.44
C THR A 508 3.61 -35.87 42.24
N THR A 509 4.60 -36.76 42.19
CA THR A 509 4.71 -37.77 41.14
C THR A 509 3.88 -39.00 41.51
N ILE A 510 3.23 -39.60 40.52
CA ILE A 510 2.40 -40.79 40.69
C ILE A 510 2.72 -41.74 39.56
N GLU A 511 3.00 -42.99 39.91
CA GLU A 511 3.37 -44.01 38.93
C GLU A 511 2.27 -45.07 38.86
N LEU A 512 1.77 -45.27 37.65
CA LEU A 512 0.80 -46.32 37.34
C LEU A 512 1.58 -47.49 36.74
N LEU A 513 1.74 -48.58 37.49
CA LEU A 513 2.45 -49.77 37.03
C LEU A 513 1.45 -50.77 36.45
N TRP A 514 1.58 -51.09 35.16
CA TRP A 514 0.78 -52.13 34.54
C TRP A 514 1.54 -53.46 34.56
N GLN A 515 0.94 -54.51 35.11
CA GLN A 515 1.51 -55.86 35.18
C GLN A 515 0.54 -56.88 34.58
N PHE A 516 1.04 -57.80 33.78
CA PHE A 516 0.26 -58.98 33.38
C PHE A 516 0.48 -60.11 34.40
N PRO A 517 -0.56 -60.91 34.72
CA PRO A 517 -0.39 -62.10 35.53
C PRO A 517 0.66 -63.00 34.88
N ALA A 518 1.61 -63.49 35.67
CA ALA A 518 2.67 -64.36 35.21
C ALA A 518 2.06 -65.65 34.65
N GLY A 519 1.96 -65.77 33.33
CA GLY A 519 1.37 -66.95 32.69
C GLY A 519 1.00 -66.84 31.22
N GLU A 520 0.77 -65.65 30.66
CA GLU A 520 0.44 -65.51 29.24
C GLU A 520 1.60 -64.91 28.44
N LYS A 521 2.58 -65.77 28.11
CA LYS A 521 3.34 -65.59 26.87
C LYS A 521 2.52 -66.21 25.74
N SER A 522 1.99 -65.37 24.87
CA SER A 522 1.72 -65.73 23.46
C SER A 522 2.08 -64.55 22.59
#